data_AF-A0A956K6B9-F1
#
_entry.id   AF-A0A956K6B9-F1
#
_cell.length_a   1.000
_cell.length_b   1.000
_cell.length_c   1.000
_cell.angle_alpha   90.00
_cell.angle_beta   90.00
_cell.angle_gamma   90.00
#
_symmetry.space_group_name_H-M   'P 1'
#
loop_
_entity.id
_entity.type
_entity.pdbx_description
1 polymer ?
#
loop_
_entity_poly.entity_id
_entity_poly.type
_entity_poly.pdbx_seq_one_letter_code
_entity_poly.pdbx_strand_id
1 'polypeptide(L)'
;MIRGSWASLRRLIEAEPGLLPLLGALLIFVGLGLAQALATPPLGSIDERVHFSYALEVRDGNLPEIETPVREEIVGLSPKKSRNTIWVSNHPPLFYAAQALAIGEVESEDDLPEAFFRGRLLSIVFTTAGLCFAYLCLRELFGPRSPLPALVIALVATVPHFTHIMSLIHNDTLAFLTGTAALYYAILLLTRGLDTRRYLGLLLATSGALACRISGLLVVVAGLTALVIACFRDVSGGWAR
;
A
#
# COMPACT_ATOMS: atom_id res chain seq x y z
N MET A 1 18.93 22.96 -24.07
CA MET A 1 18.94 21.90 -23.02
C MET A 1 17.78 20.89 -23.10
N ILE A 2 16.67 21.17 -23.81
CA ILE A 2 15.45 20.32 -23.81
C ILE A 2 15.50 19.14 -24.81
N ARG A 3 16.34 19.19 -25.86
CA ARG A 3 16.41 18.13 -26.91
C ARG A 3 16.98 16.78 -26.43
N GLY A 4 17.83 16.77 -25.39
CA GLY A 4 18.40 15.53 -24.84
C GLY A 4 17.41 14.69 -24.02
N SER A 5 16.41 15.34 -23.42
CA SER A 5 15.38 14.70 -22.60
C SER A 5 14.46 13.79 -23.43
N TRP A 6 14.00 14.29 -24.59
CA TRP A 6 13.10 13.55 -25.46
C TRP A 6 13.71 12.30 -26.09
N ALA A 7 14.98 12.35 -26.49
CA ALA A 7 15.68 11.19 -27.02
C ALA A 7 15.88 10.10 -25.94
N SER A 8 16.13 10.50 -24.69
CA SER A 8 16.31 9.59 -23.56
C SER A 8 14.98 8.93 -23.16
N LEU A 9 13.91 9.72 -23.08
CA LEU A 9 12.56 9.23 -22.79
C LEU A 9 12.08 8.24 -23.86
N ARG A 10 12.30 8.57 -25.14
CA ARG A 10 11.94 7.70 -26.25
C ARG A 10 12.68 6.35 -26.19
N ARG A 11 13.99 6.36 -25.91
CA ARG A 11 14.77 5.12 -25.72
C ARG A 11 14.25 4.28 -24.55
N LEU A 12 13.83 4.92 -23.46
CA LEU A 12 13.25 4.26 -22.30
C LEU A 12 11.92 3.58 -22.63
N ILE A 13 11.04 4.27 -23.36
CA ILE A 13 9.75 3.74 -23.82
C ILE A 13 9.95 2.61 -24.83
N GLU A 14 10.90 2.75 -25.76
CA GLU A 14 11.25 1.72 -26.73
C GLU A 14 11.85 0.47 -26.05
N ALA A 15 12.60 0.65 -24.95
CA ALA A 15 13.14 -0.43 -24.14
C ALA A 15 12.08 -1.12 -23.26
N GLU A 16 11.10 -0.35 -22.76
CA GLU A 16 10.07 -0.81 -21.83
C GLU A 16 8.66 -0.47 -22.37
N PRO A 17 8.13 -1.28 -23.32
CA PRO A 17 6.84 -0.99 -23.96
C PRO A 17 5.67 -0.96 -22.97
N GLY A 18 5.81 -1.61 -21.80
CA GLY A 18 4.79 -1.58 -20.73
C GLY A 18 4.80 -0.31 -19.86
N LEU A 19 5.80 0.57 -20.00
CA LEU A 19 5.95 1.76 -19.14
C LEU A 19 4.85 2.80 -19.37
N LEU A 20 4.56 3.16 -20.63
CA LEU A 20 3.51 4.14 -20.93
C LEU A 20 2.12 3.65 -20.49
N PRO A 21 1.71 2.40 -20.80
CA PRO A 21 0.45 1.87 -20.31
C PRO A 21 0.37 1.83 -18.77
N LEU A 22 1.47 1.49 -18.09
CA LEU A 22 1.53 1.54 -16.62
C LEU A 22 1.31 2.97 -16.11
N LEU A 23 2.02 3.96 -16.65
CA LEU A 23 1.86 5.35 -16.25
C LEU A 23 0.41 5.82 -16.47
N GLY A 24 -0.22 5.43 -17.58
CA GLY A 24 -1.65 5.67 -17.82
C GLY A 24 -2.54 5.04 -16.73
N ALA A 25 -2.31 3.77 -16.39
CA ALA A 25 -3.05 3.07 -15.35
C ALA A 25 -2.90 3.74 -13.96
N LEU A 26 -1.68 4.15 -13.61
CA LEU A 26 -1.41 4.84 -12.35
C LEU A 26 -2.05 6.23 -12.33
N LEU A 27 -2.00 6.98 -13.42
CA LEU A 27 -2.68 8.28 -13.54
C LEU A 27 -4.20 8.14 -13.39
N ILE A 28 -4.79 7.07 -13.93
CA ILE A 28 -6.21 6.77 -13.75
C ILE A 28 -6.50 6.50 -12.27
N PHE A 29 -5.75 5.60 -11.62
CA PHE A 29 -5.94 5.32 -10.20
C PHE A 29 -5.81 6.58 -9.34
N VAL A 30 -4.74 7.34 -9.53
CA VAL A 30 -4.49 8.58 -8.76
C VAL A 30 -5.58 9.60 -9.03
N GLY A 31 -5.99 9.81 -10.28
CA GLY A 31 -7.07 10.75 -10.62
C GLY A 31 -8.39 10.36 -9.98
N LEU A 32 -8.78 9.09 -10.06
CA LEU A 32 -10.00 8.58 -9.42
C LEU A 32 -9.90 8.62 -7.89
N GLY A 33 -8.75 8.26 -7.31
CA GLY A 33 -8.50 8.31 -5.88
C GLY A 33 -8.53 9.73 -5.33
N LEU A 34 -7.97 10.71 -6.05
CA LEU A 34 -8.06 12.12 -5.68
C LEU A 34 -9.49 12.65 -5.79
N ALA A 35 -10.21 12.29 -6.85
CA ALA A 35 -11.63 12.63 -6.97
C ALA A 35 -12.44 12.04 -5.80
N GLN A 36 -12.16 10.79 -5.42
CA GLN A 36 -12.77 10.14 -4.27
C GLN A 36 -12.41 10.84 -2.95
N ALA A 37 -11.15 11.21 -2.78
CA ALA A 37 -10.66 11.87 -1.57
C ALA A 37 -11.28 13.26 -1.36
N LEU A 38 -11.58 13.98 -2.45
CA LEU A 38 -12.25 15.28 -2.42
C LEU A 38 -13.78 15.14 -2.30
N ALA A 39 -14.37 14.12 -2.92
CA ALA A 39 -15.83 13.94 -2.94
C ALA A 39 -16.37 13.28 -1.67
N THR A 40 -15.55 12.53 -0.93
CA THR A 40 -15.98 11.83 0.29
C THR A 40 -15.90 12.81 1.47
N PRO A 41 -17.01 13.14 2.15
CA PRO A 41 -16.94 13.99 3.33
C PRO A 41 -16.03 13.37 4.41
N PRO A 42 -15.28 14.18 5.18
CA PRO A 42 -14.68 13.71 6.42
C PRO A 42 -15.74 13.03 7.26
N LEU A 43 -15.35 11.99 7.99
CA LEU A 43 -16.26 11.26 8.86
C LEU A 43 -17.42 10.51 8.15
N GLY A 44 -17.50 10.53 6.81
CA GLY A 44 -18.60 9.89 6.07
C GLY A 44 -18.58 8.36 6.14
N SER A 45 -17.39 7.75 6.21
CA SER A 45 -17.23 6.30 6.40
C SER A 45 -17.01 5.95 7.86
N ILE A 46 -17.86 5.08 8.41
CA ILE A 46 -17.74 4.58 9.78
C ILE A 46 -16.36 3.97 10.02
N ASP A 47 -15.87 3.21 9.05
CA ASP A 47 -14.61 2.48 9.13
C ASP A 47 -13.40 3.44 9.09
N GLU A 48 -13.43 4.40 8.16
CA GLU A 48 -12.38 5.41 8.02
C GLU A 48 -12.22 6.28 9.28
N ARG A 49 -13.33 6.63 9.95
CA ARG A 49 -13.32 7.38 11.22
C ARG A 49 -12.50 6.71 12.29
N VAL A 50 -12.59 5.39 12.38
CA VAL A 50 -11.94 4.64 13.45
C VAL A 50 -10.46 4.46 13.16
N HIS A 51 -10.09 4.28 11.89
CA HIS A 51 -8.70 4.33 11.48
C HIS A 51 -8.06 5.69 11.71
N PHE A 52 -8.78 6.77 11.42
CA PHE A 52 -8.35 8.14 11.70
C PHE A 52 -8.16 8.37 13.21
N SER A 53 -9.10 7.91 14.04
CA SER A 53 -9.03 8.03 15.50
C SER A 53 -7.81 7.30 16.08
N TYR A 54 -7.50 6.09 15.60
CA TYR A 54 -6.28 5.39 16.01
C TYR A 54 -5.03 6.21 15.64
N ALA A 55 -4.96 6.78 14.43
CA ALA A 55 -3.81 7.62 14.07
C ALA A 55 -3.65 8.83 15.01
N LEU A 56 -4.73 9.45 15.48
CA LEU A 56 -4.67 10.52 16.48
C LEU A 56 -4.16 10.04 17.84
N GLU A 57 -4.58 8.86 18.30
CA GLU A 57 -4.05 8.28 19.55
C GLU A 57 -2.55 8.00 19.46
N VAL A 58 -2.10 7.41 18.34
CA VAL A 58 -0.67 7.13 18.12
C VAL A 58 0.15 8.41 18.04
N ARG A 59 -0.40 9.47 17.42
CA ARG A 59 0.24 10.80 17.38
C ARG A 59 0.51 11.34 18.78
N ASP A 60 -0.45 11.15 19.68
CA ASP A 60 -0.37 11.65 21.06
C ASP A 60 0.42 10.70 21.97
N GLY A 61 1.06 9.67 21.42
CA GLY A 61 1.92 8.73 22.13
C GLY A 61 1.19 7.55 22.77
N ASN A 62 -0.11 7.37 22.47
CA ASN A 62 -0.94 6.32 23.03
C ASN A 62 -1.10 5.15 22.05
N LEU A 63 -1.13 3.93 22.57
CA LEU A 63 -1.60 2.76 21.84
C LEU A 63 -3.01 2.43 22.32
N PRO A 64 -4.05 2.65 21.49
CA PRO A 64 -5.41 2.38 21.89
C PRO A 64 -5.67 0.88 22.02
N GLU A 65 -6.63 0.55 22.87
CA GLU A 65 -7.22 -0.77 22.99
C GLU A 65 -8.53 -0.83 22.18
N ILE A 66 -9.11 -2.02 22.05
CA ILE A 66 -10.36 -2.24 21.29
C ILE A 66 -11.53 -1.43 21.88
N GLU A 67 -11.49 -1.20 23.19
CA GLU A 67 -12.52 -0.47 23.95
C GLU A 67 -12.21 1.03 24.09
N THR A 68 -11.04 1.50 23.62
CA THR A 68 -10.71 2.93 23.67
C THR A 68 -11.75 3.71 22.88
N PRO A 69 -12.40 4.74 23.44
CA PRO A 69 -13.42 5.50 22.73
C PRO A 69 -12.81 6.30 21.58
N VAL A 70 -13.57 6.51 20.51
CA VAL A 70 -13.21 7.52 19.51
C VAL A 70 -13.33 8.92 20.13
N ARG A 71 -12.53 9.88 19.66
CA ARG A 71 -12.56 11.25 20.18
C ARG A 71 -13.86 11.94 19.79
N GLU A 72 -14.83 11.94 20.70
CA GLU A 72 -16.16 12.50 20.46
C GLU A 72 -16.11 13.97 20.06
N GLU A 73 -15.19 14.74 20.64
CA GLU A 73 -14.97 16.16 20.39
C GLU A 73 -14.51 16.47 18.96
N ILE A 74 -13.84 15.52 18.30
CA ILE A 74 -13.21 15.70 16.98
C ILE A 74 -13.96 14.91 15.90
N VAL A 75 -14.43 13.72 16.23
CA VAL A 75 -14.96 12.71 15.30
C VAL A 75 -16.49 12.63 15.34
N GLY A 76 -17.09 13.30 16.34
CA GLY A 76 -18.54 13.34 16.57
C GLY A 76 -19.12 12.00 17.05
N LEU A 77 -20.13 12.09 17.91
CA LEU A 77 -20.96 10.93 18.29
C LEU A 77 -21.92 10.57 17.15
N SER A 78 -21.88 9.33 16.65
CA SER A 78 -23.02 8.78 15.91
C SER A 78 -24.06 8.27 16.93
N PRO A 79 -25.25 8.90 17.07
CA PRO A 79 -26.08 8.69 18.26
C PRO A 79 -26.78 7.32 18.33
N LYS A 80 -26.71 6.48 17.30
CA LYS A 80 -27.73 5.41 17.15
C LYS A 80 -27.33 4.02 16.69
N LYS A 81 -26.08 3.68 16.31
CA LYS A 81 -25.83 2.31 15.79
C LYS A 81 -24.39 1.77 15.70
N SER A 82 -23.33 2.53 16.03
CA SER A 82 -21.94 2.05 15.94
C SER A 82 -21.31 1.90 17.33
N ARG A 83 -20.46 0.87 17.52
CA ARG A 83 -19.46 0.88 18.60
C ARG A 83 -18.67 2.18 18.47
N ASN A 84 -18.69 3.07 19.46
CA ASN A 84 -17.90 4.31 19.43
C ASN A 84 -16.49 4.07 20.00
N THR A 85 -15.88 2.96 19.61
CA THR A 85 -14.56 2.55 20.09
C THR A 85 -13.61 2.31 18.94
N ILE A 86 -12.32 2.28 19.22
CA ILE A 86 -11.27 1.99 18.26
C ILE A 86 -11.16 0.47 18.09
N TRP A 87 -12.19 -0.16 17.53
CA TRP A 87 -12.23 -1.62 17.41
C TRP A 87 -11.14 -2.19 16.50
N VAL A 88 -10.55 -1.35 15.65
CA VAL A 88 -9.42 -1.70 14.75
C VAL A 88 -8.07 -1.71 15.48
N SER A 89 -8.03 -1.41 16.78
CA SER A 89 -6.83 -1.52 17.64
C SER A 89 -6.26 -2.93 17.73
N ASN A 90 -6.98 -3.94 17.25
CA ASN A 90 -6.44 -5.30 17.06
C ASN A 90 -5.37 -5.38 15.97
N HIS A 91 -5.14 -4.30 15.22
CA HIS A 91 -4.10 -4.20 14.19
C HIS A 91 -2.84 -3.51 14.71
N PRO A 92 -1.63 -3.96 14.29
CA PRO A 92 -0.40 -3.35 14.76
C PRO A 92 -0.22 -1.92 14.23
N PRO A 93 0.60 -1.09 14.89
CA PRO A 93 0.51 0.37 14.77
C PRO A 93 1.19 0.99 13.54
N LEU A 94 1.89 0.21 12.67
CA LEU A 94 2.76 0.81 11.64
C LEU A 94 2.02 1.74 10.69
N PHE A 95 0.85 1.32 10.20
CA PHE A 95 0.02 2.15 9.33
C PHE A 95 -0.43 3.43 10.03
N TYR A 96 -0.85 3.31 11.29
CA TYR A 96 -1.37 4.41 12.09
C TYR A 96 -0.27 5.40 12.49
N ALA A 97 0.95 4.92 12.73
CA ALA A 97 2.11 5.77 12.96
C ALA A 97 2.47 6.58 11.70
N ALA A 98 2.40 5.97 10.51
CA ALA A 98 2.60 6.71 9.26
C ALA A 98 1.47 7.72 9.02
N GLN A 99 0.22 7.35 9.31
CA GLN A 99 -0.92 8.25 9.19
C GLN A 99 -0.88 9.39 10.21
N ALA A 100 -0.42 9.16 11.44
CA ALA A 100 -0.24 10.20 12.45
C ALA A 100 0.64 11.35 11.93
N LEU A 101 1.73 11.01 11.22
CA LEU A 101 2.61 12.00 10.60
C LEU A 101 1.94 12.74 9.44
N ALA A 102 1.19 12.04 8.58
CA ALA A 102 0.55 12.67 7.42
C ALA A 102 -0.65 13.54 7.80
N ILE A 103 -1.48 13.06 8.73
CA ILE A 103 -2.65 13.78 9.24
C ILE A 103 -2.21 15.06 9.94
N GLY A 104 -1.10 15.03 10.70
CA GLY A 104 -0.60 16.19 11.43
C GLY A 104 -1.49 16.53 12.63
N GLU A 105 -1.40 17.77 13.10
CA GLU A 105 -2.23 18.29 14.20
C GLU A 105 -3.68 18.55 13.74
N VAL A 106 -4.61 18.35 14.67
CA VAL A 106 -6.07 18.51 14.48
C VAL A 106 -6.59 19.03 15.81
N GLU A 107 -6.89 20.33 15.85
CA GLU A 107 -7.32 21.03 17.08
C GLU A 107 -8.83 21.23 17.11
N SER A 108 -9.46 21.31 15.93
CA SER A 108 -10.87 21.60 15.78
C SER A 108 -11.52 20.84 14.63
N GLU A 109 -12.86 20.88 14.54
CA GLU A 109 -13.63 20.29 13.44
C GLU A 109 -13.28 20.93 12.08
N ASP A 110 -12.87 22.21 12.08
CA ASP A 110 -12.49 22.96 10.89
C ASP A 110 -11.23 22.39 10.20
N ASP A 111 -10.38 21.66 10.94
CA ASP A 111 -9.16 21.03 10.42
C ASP A 111 -9.44 19.69 9.70
N LEU A 112 -10.61 19.08 9.95
CA LEU A 112 -10.93 17.74 9.46
C LEU A 112 -10.84 17.59 7.94
N PRO A 113 -11.34 18.52 7.09
CA PRO A 113 -11.22 18.38 5.65
C PRO A 113 -9.77 18.25 5.18
N GLU A 114 -8.88 19.08 5.72
CA GLU A 114 -7.46 19.04 5.36
C GLU A 114 -6.77 17.79 5.92
N ALA A 115 -7.02 17.47 7.18
CA ALA A 115 -6.49 16.29 7.86
C ALA A 115 -6.85 14.98 7.11
N PHE A 116 -8.12 14.82 6.74
CA PHE A 116 -8.58 13.68 5.95
C PHE A 116 -7.98 13.67 4.56
N PHE A 117 -7.88 14.83 3.89
CA PHE A 117 -7.25 14.91 2.56
C PHE A 117 -5.78 14.46 2.61
N ARG A 118 -4.99 14.93 3.60
CA ARG A 118 -3.59 14.51 3.77
C ARG A 118 -3.47 13.01 4.06
N GLY A 119 -4.31 12.46 4.94
CA GLY A 119 -4.30 11.03 5.24
C GLY A 119 -4.71 10.14 4.05
N ARG A 120 -5.72 10.57 3.28
CA ARG A 120 -6.14 9.90 2.04
C ARG A 120 -5.08 9.99 0.94
N LEU A 121 -4.36 11.11 0.85
CA LEU A 121 -3.24 11.24 -0.07
C LEU A 121 -2.13 10.22 0.24
N LEU A 122 -1.81 10.01 1.52
CA LEU A 122 -0.86 8.97 1.92
C LEU A 122 -1.34 7.56 1.53
N SER A 123 -2.63 7.26 1.75
CA SER A 123 -3.26 6.02 1.30
C SER A 123 -3.13 5.80 -0.22
N ILE A 124 -3.39 6.85 -1.01
CA ILE A 124 -3.24 6.82 -2.48
C ILE A 124 -1.78 6.55 -2.87
N VAL A 125 -0.81 7.17 -2.17
CA VAL A 125 0.62 6.92 -2.41
C VAL A 125 0.98 5.46 -2.13
N PHE A 126 0.54 4.91 -1.00
CA PHE A 126 0.78 3.49 -0.69
C PHE A 126 0.19 2.57 -1.75
N THR A 127 -1.06 2.78 -2.14
CA THR A 127 -1.70 1.94 -3.15
C THR A 127 -1.03 2.08 -4.51
N THR A 128 -0.65 3.28 -4.92
CA THR A 128 0.08 3.52 -6.19
C THR A 128 1.40 2.76 -6.20
N ALA A 129 2.17 2.83 -5.12
CA ALA A 129 3.40 2.05 -4.98
C ALA A 129 3.13 0.53 -4.99
N GLY A 130 2.03 0.09 -4.36
CA GLY A 130 1.61 -1.31 -4.38
C GLY A 130 1.25 -1.80 -5.78
N LEU A 131 0.60 -0.97 -6.60
CA LEU A 131 0.30 -1.23 -8.01
C LEU A 131 1.58 -1.33 -8.84
N CYS A 132 2.61 -0.52 -8.54
CA CYS A 132 3.92 -0.66 -9.18
C CYS A 132 4.55 -2.02 -8.87
N PHE A 133 4.53 -2.49 -7.62
CA PHE A 133 5.04 -3.83 -7.29
C PHE A 133 4.20 -4.94 -7.92
N ALA A 134 2.88 -4.81 -7.96
CA ALA A 134 2.01 -5.74 -8.66
C ALA A 134 2.34 -5.82 -10.16
N TYR A 135 2.57 -4.67 -10.81
CA TYR A 135 3.06 -4.60 -12.19
C TYR A 135 4.38 -5.35 -12.34
N LEU A 136 5.34 -5.11 -11.45
CA LEU A 136 6.65 -5.75 -11.51
C LEU A 136 6.58 -7.27 -11.31
N CYS A 137 5.69 -7.77 -10.45
CA CYS A 137 5.40 -9.20 -10.32
C CYS A 137 4.93 -9.78 -11.66
N LEU A 138 3.91 -9.16 -12.25
CA LEU A 138 3.33 -9.62 -13.52
C LEU A 138 4.36 -9.52 -14.66
N ARG A 139 5.16 -8.47 -14.69
CA ARG A 139 6.24 -8.29 -15.68
C ARG A 139 7.31 -9.37 -15.57
N GLU A 140 7.64 -9.81 -14.36
CA GLU A 140 8.57 -10.92 -14.16
C GLU A 140 8.01 -12.25 -14.66
N LEU A 141 6.69 -12.47 -14.51
CA LEU A 141 6.03 -13.71 -14.91
C LEU A 141 5.72 -13.78 -16.42
N PHE A 142 5.25 -12.68 -17.02
CA PHE A 142 4.83 -12.62 -18.43
C PHE A 142 5.93 -12.10 -19.37
N GLY A 143 7.05 -11.62 -18.82
CA GLY A 143 8.18 -11.06 -19.56
C GLY A 143 8.03 -9.57 -19.88
N PRO A 144 9.16 -8.88 -20.15
CA PRO A 144 9.23 -7.42 -20.25
C PRO A 144 8.53 -6.82 -21.48
N ARG A 145 8.30 -7.63 -22.53
CA ARG A 145 7.64 -7.17 -23.77
C ARG A 145 6.13 -7.38 -23.77
N SER A 146 5.58 -8.07 -22.77
CA SER A 146 4.15 -8.31 -22.70
C SER A 146 3.41 -7.04 -22.26
N PRO A 147 2.34 -6.61 -22.95
CA PRO A 147 1.50 -5.52 -22.48
C PRO A 147 0.54 -5.94 -21.36
N LEU A 148 0.36 -7.25 -21.15
CA LEU A 148 -0.60 -7.82 -20.19
C LEU A 148 -0.43 -7.29 -18.76
N PRO A 149 0.79 -7.17 -18.19
CA PRO A 149 0.97 -6.61 -16.85
C PRO A 149 0.31 -5.24 -16.69
N ALA A 150 0.53 -4.33 -17.65
CA ALA A 150 -0.05 -3.00 -17.55
C ALA A 150 -1.57 -2.98 -17.77
N LEU A 151 -2.09 -3.84 -18.65
CA LEU A 151 -3.54 -3.99 -18.85
C LEU A 151 -4.24 -4.49 -17.59
N VAL A 152 -3.66 -5.47 -16.89
CA VAL A 152 -4.18 -5.98 -15.62
C VAL A 152 -4.18 -4.88 -14.56
N ILE A 153 -3.12 -4.08 -14.48
CA ILE A 153 -3.06 -2.96 -13.54
C ILE A 153 -4.06 -1.86 -13.89
N ALA A 154 -4.26 -1.56 -15.17
CA ALA A 154 -5.30 -0.64 -15.62
C ALA A 154 -6.69 -1.14 -15.22
N LEU A 155 -6.97 -2.43 -15.42
CA LEU A 155 -8.24 -3.03 -15.02
C LEU A 155 -8.46 -2.87 -13.52
N VAL A 156 -7.49 -3.29 -12.69
CA VAL A 156 -7.56 -3.17 -11.22
C VAL A 156 -7.76 -1.71 -10.77
N ALA A 157 -7.00 -0.78 -11.35
CA ALA A 157 -7.09 0.67 -11.07
C ALA A 157 -8.46 1.27 -11.40
N THR A 158 -9.21 0.66 -12.31
CA THR A 158 -10.55 1.10 -12.72
C THR A 158 -11.68 0.41 -11.97
N VAL A 159 -11.40 -0.60 -11.12
CA VAL A 159 -12.44 -1.27 -10.32
C VAL A 159 -12.95 -0.28 -9.27
N PRO A 160 -14.23 0.17 -9.32
CA PRO A 160 -14.70 1.25 -8.47
C PRO A 160 -14.56 0.94 -6.98
N HIS A 161 -14.84 -0.30 -6.58
CA HIS A 161 -14.72 -0.73 -5.19
C HIS A 161 -13.25 -0.73 -4.69
N PHE A 162 -12.31 -1.18 -5.52
CA PHE A 162 -10.89 -1.15 -5.19
C PHE A 162 -10.43 0.28 -4.98
N THR A 163 -10.72 1.18 -5.93
CA THR A 163 -10.32 2.58 -5.85
C THR A 163 -10.98 3.30 -4.68
N HIS A 164 -12.24 2.99 -4.37
CA HIS A 164 -12.91 3.53 -3.21
C HIS A 164 -12.19 3.15 -1.91
N ILE A 165 -12.03 1.86 -1.60
CA ILE A 165 -11.41 1.43 -0.33
C ILE A 165 -9.95 1.87 -0.25
N MET A 166 -9.21 1.78 -1.35
CA MET A 166 -7.76 2.02 -1.39
C MET A 166 -7.37 3.51 -1.46
N SER A 167 -8.36 4.41 -1.41
CA SER A 167 -8.18 5.87 -1.29
C SER A 167 -8.66 6.43 0.04
N LEU A 168 -9.27 5.62 0.92
CA LEU A 168 -9.64 6.02 2.27
C LEU A 168 -8.47 5.82 3.25
N ILE A 169 -8.56 6.44 4.43
CA ILE A 169 -7.65 6.17 5.55
C ILE A 169 -7.94 4.76 6.08
N HIS A 170 -7.27 3.76 5.52
CA HIS A 170 -7.44 2.35 5.88
C HIS A 170 -6.12 1.58 5.77
N ASN A 171 -5.86 0.72 6.75
CA ASN A 171 -4.61 -0.07 6.83
C ASN A 171 -4.39 -1.06 5.67
N ASP A 172 -5.41 -1.34 4.87
CA ASP A 172 -5.32 -2.22 3.72
C ASP A 172 -4.43 -1.63 2.61
N THR A 173 -4.25 -0.31 2.56
CA THR A 173 -3.39 0.36 1.57
C THR A 173 -1.90 0.06 1.78
N LEU A 174 -1.40 0.17 3.02
CA LEU A 174 -0.02 -0.19 3.37
C LEU A 174 0.18 -1.71 3.40
N ALA A 175 -0.85 -2.46 3.82
CA ALA A 175 -0.82 -3.93 3.74
C ALA A 175 -0.74 -4.41 2.27
N PHE A 176 -1.46 -3.75 1.36
CA PHE A 176 -1.39 -4.04 -0.08
C PHE A 176 0.01 -3.75 -0.64
N LEU A 177 0.59 -2.59 -0.32
CA LEU A 177 1.96 -2.24 -0.72
C LEU A 177 2.98 -3.27 -0.23
N THR A 178 2.99 -3.55 1.07
CA THR A 178 3.95 -4.47 1.68
C THR A 178 3.74 -5.91 1.21
N GLY A 179 2.50 -6.32 1.00
CA GLY A 179 2.14 -7.62 0.43
C GLY A 179 2.63 -7.80 -1.01
N THR A 180 2.36 -6.84 -1.90
CA THR A 180 2.82 -6.93 -3.31
C THR A 180 4.33 -6.80 -3.42
N ALA A 181 4.98 -5.99 -2.57
CA ALA A 181 6.44 -5.94 -2.47
C ALA A 181 7.03 -7.29 -2.03
N ALA A 182 6.43 -7.94 -1.03
CA ALA A 182 6.88 -9.25 -0.56
C ALA A 182 6.75 -10.31 -1.65
N LEU A 183 5.62 -10.31 -2.38
CA LEU A 183 5.43 -11.18 -3.55
C LEU A 183 6.49 -10.92 -4.62
N TYR A 184 6.77 -9.66 -4.92
CA TYR A 184 7.78 -9.30 -5.91
C TYR A 184 9.17 -9.84 -5.55
N TYR A 185 9.63 -9.59 -4.32
CA TYR A 185 10.94 -10.07 -3.88
C TYR A 185 10.99 -11.59 -3.76
N ALA A 186 9.89 -12.24 -3.35
CA ALA A 186 9.79 -13.69 -3.36
C ALA A 186 9.93 -14.26 -4.79
N ILE A 187 9.25 -13.67 -5.78
CA ILE A 187 9.37 -14.07 -7.19
C ILE A 187 10.83 -13.87 -7.64
N LEU A 188 11.44 -12.72 -7.38
CA LEU A 188 12.84 -12.47 -7.77
C LEU A 188 13.82 -13.47 -7.14
N LEU A 189 13.64 -13.85 -5.88
CA LEU A 189 14.47 -14.87 -5.23
C LEU A 189 14.31 -16.22 -5.93
N LEU A 190 13.09 -16.59 -6.30
CA LEU A 190 12.79 -17.87 -6.95
C LEU A 190 13.21 -17.93 -8.43
N THR A 191 13.15 -16.80 -9.15
CA THR A 191 13.47 -16.75 -10.59
C THR A 191 14.93 -16.38 -10.85
N ARG A 192 15.54 -15.54 -10.01
CA ARG A 192 16.89 -14.99 -10.22
C ARG A 192 17.91 -15.41 -9.17
N GLY A 193 17.50 -16.18 -8.16
CA GLY A 193 18.36 -16.70 -7.09
C GLY A 193 18.53 -15.76 -5.89
N LEU A 194 19.30 -16.22 -4.91
CA LEU A 194 19.59 -15.48 -3.69
C LEU A 194 20.51 -14.29 -3.97
N ASP A 195 20.16 -13.15 -3.38
CA ASP A 195 20.98 -11.93 -3.37
C ASP A 195 20.62 -11.12 -2.12
N THR A 196 21.60 -10.43 -1.53
CA THR A 196 21.39 -9.67 -0.29
C THR A 196 20.29 -8.62 -0.43
N ARG A 197 20.20 -7.93 -1.58
CA ARG A 197 19.17 -6.88 -1.77
C ARG A 197 17.78 -7.49 -1.86
N ARG A 198 17.65 -8.65 -2.51
CA ARG A 198 16.37 -9.36 -2.64
C ARG A 198 15.92 -9.93 -1.30
N TYR A 199 16.86 -10.48 -0.52
CA TYR A 199 16.58 -10.94 0.83
C TYR A 199 16.13 -9.81 1.75
N LEU A 200 16.88 -8.69 1.79
CA LEU A 200 16.50 -7.52 2.58
C LEU A 200 15.16 -6.94 2.12
N GLY A 201 14.92 -6.88 0.81
CA GLY A 201 13.64 -6.46 0.25
C GLY A 201 12.48 -7.34 0.73
N LEU A 202 12.65 -8.67 0.69
CA LEU A 202 11.65 -9.61 1.18
C LEU A 202 11.43 -9.44 2.69
N LEU A 203 12.50 -9.33 3.48
CA LEU A 203 12.44 -9.18 4.94
C LEU A 203 11.70 -7.90 5.35
N LEU A 204 12.03 -6.77 4.73
CA LEU A 204 11.38 -5.49 5.01
C LEU A 204 9.90 -5.54 4.62
N ALA A 205 9.58 -6.13 3.47
CA ALA A 205 8.21 -6.23 2.98
C ALA A 205 7.35 -7.15 3.87
N THR A 206 7.84 -8.32 4.25
CA THR A 206 7.10 -9.25 5.13
C THR A 206 6.94 -8.70 6.55
N SER A 207 7.97 -8.04 7.07
CA SER A 207 7.90 -7.35 8.38
C SER A 207 6.89 -6.20 8.34
N GLY A 208 6.90 -5.40 7.28
CA GLY A 208 5.92 -4.35 7.05
C GLY A 208 4.49 -4.89 6.98
N ALA A 209 4.26 -5.97 6.24
CA ALA A 209 2.93 -6.58 6.13
C ALA A 209 2.40 -7.07 7.48
N LEU A 210 3.26 -7.76 8.26
CA LEU A 210 2.91 -8.20 9.61
C LEU A 210 2.60 -7.02 10.53
N ALA A 211 3.35 -5.93 10.41
CA ALA A 211 3.15 -4.72 11.20
C ALA A 211 1.94 -3.86 10.77
N CYS A 212 1.25 -4.21 9.68
CA CYS A 212 0.01 -3.55 9.24
C CYS A 212 -1.25 -4.30 9.67
N ARG A 213 -1.23 -5.63 9.63
CA ARG A 213 -2.39 -6.48 9.92
C ARG A 213 -1.95 -7.92 10.21
N ILE A 214 -2.73 -8.62 11.05
CA ILE A 214 -2.47 -10.04 11.36
C ILE A 214 -2.51 -10.96 10.13
N SER A 215 -3.28 -10.60 9.10
CA SER A 215 -3.29 -11.32 7.81
C SER A 215 -1.92 -11.28 7.10
N GLY A 216 -1.05 -10.35 7.47
CA GLY A 216 0.36 -10.31 7.07
C GLY A 216 1.15 -11.57 7.45
N LEU A 217 0.67 -12.37 8.42
CA LEU A 217 1.27 -13.66 8.74
C LEU A 217 1.30 -14.61 7.52
N LEU A 218 0.26 -14.57 6.68
CA LEU A 218 0.23 -15.37 5.44
C LEU A 218 1.32 -14.93 4.47
N VAL A 219 1.60 -13.62 4.40
CA VAL A 219 2.67 -13.05 3.58
C VAL A 219 4.04 -13.50 4.11
N VAL A 220 4.23 -13.51 5.43
CA VAL A 220 5.45 -14.04 6.07
C VAL A 220 5.65 -15.51 5.72
N VAL A 221 4.62 -16.34 5.87
CA VAL A 221 4.70 -17.79 5.56
C VAL A 221 5.06 -18.02 4.09
N ALA A 222 4.41 -17.29 3.17
CA ALA A 222 4.73 -17.37 1.74
C ALA A 222 6.18 -16.93 1.45
N GLY A 223 6.63 -15.83 2.05
CA GLY A 223 7.99 -15.31 1.91
C GLY A 223 9.05 -16.28 2.45
N LEU A 224 8.85 -16.84 3.64
CA LEU A 224 9.74 -17.85 4.22
C LEU A 224 9.81 -19.10 3.36
N THR A 225 8.67 -19.55 2.83
CA THR A 225 8.62 -20.70 1.91
C THR A 225 9.45 -20.42 0.65
N ALA A 226 9.29 -19.24 0.04
CA ALA A 226 10.08 -18.84 -1.12
C ALA A 226 11.59 -18.79 -0.81
N LEU A 227 11.96 -18.26 0.36
CA LEU A 227 13.35 -18.21 0.82
C LEU A 227 13.94 -19.61 0.99
N VAL A 228 13.23 -20.51 1.66
CA VAL A 228 13.66 -21.90 1.87
C VAL A 228 13.89 -22.60 0.54
N ILE A 229 12.95 -22.48 -0.40
CA ILE A 229 13.09 -23.04 -1.75
C ILE A 229 14.31 -22.45 -2.46
N ALA A 230 14.52 -21.13 -2.38
CA ALA A 230 15.65 -20.48 -3.02
C ALA A 230 17.00 -20.97 -2.43
N CYS A 231 17.10 -21.13 -1.10
CA CYS A 231 18.28 -21.70 -0.44
C CYS A 231 18.58 -23.13 -0.89
N PHE A 232 17.56 -24.00 -0.97
CA PHE A 232 17.76 -25.38 -1.43
C PHE A 232 18.23 -25.45 -2.90
N ARG A 233 17.76 -24.55 -3.76
CA ARG A 233 18.19 -24.49 -5.17
C ARG A 233 19.63 -24.00 -5.31
N ASP A 234 20.06 -23.07 -4.47
CA ASP A 234 21.42 -22.54 -4.49
C ASP A 234 22.43 -23.60 -4.03
N VAL A 235 22.11 -24.31 -2.94
CA VAL A 235 22.96 -25.41 -2.41
C VAL A 235 23.06 -26.58 -3.39
N SER A 236 21.95 -26.96 -4.05
CA SER A 236 21.95 -28.08 -5.00
C SER A 236 22.58 -27.73 -6.36
N GLY A 237 22.55 -26.46 -6.78
CA GLY A 237 23.24 -25.96 -7.98
C GLY A 237 24.76 -25.79 -7.83
N GLY A 238 25.27 -25.78 -6.59
CA GLY A 238 26.70 -25.68 -6.29
C GLY A 238 27.53 -26.95 -6.59
N TRP A 239 26.89 -28.10 -6.85
CA TRP A 239 27.57 -29.35 -7.20
C TRP A 239 27.79 -29.55 -8.71
N ALA A 240 27.24 -28.67 -9.55
CA ALA A 240 27.30 -28.78 -11.01
C ALA A 240 28.20 -27.71 -11.67
N ARG A 241 29.15 -27.13 -10.92
CA ARG A 241 30.21 -26.26 -11.46
C ARG A 241 31.58 -26.84 -11.22
#